data_AF-A0A3A8PUM2-F1
#
_entry.id   AF-A0A3A8PUM2-F1
#
_cell.length_a   1.000
_cell.length_b   1.000
_cell.length_c   1.000
_cell.angle_alpha   90.00
_cell.angle_beta   90.00
_cell.angle_gamma   90.00
#
_symmetry.space_group_name_H-M   'P 1'
#
loop_
_entity.id
_entity.type
_entity.pdbx_description
1 polymer ?
#
loop_
_entity_poly.entity_id
_entity_poly.type
_entity_poly.pdbx_seq_one_letter_code
_entity_poly.pdbx_strand_id
1 'polypeptide(L)' 'MNLIEPSILAGAAVGGVVGAVMGFGAGPWWTVVGLLAGGVLGALAFPLLLIALGLLFILVTQGPREVLRLLRGDPG' A
#
# COMPACT_ATOMS: atom_id res chain seq x y z
N MET A 1 7.10 5.13 18.41
CA MET A 1 7.07 4.31 17.18
C MET A 1 6.32 5.12 16.14
N ASN A 2 6.96 5.44 15.03
CA ASN A 2 6.36 6.28 14.00
C ASN A 2 5.34 5.42 13.23
N LEU A 3 4.18 5.97 12.82
CA LEU A 3 3.10 5.22 12.12
C LEU A 3 3.57 4.52 10.83
N ILE A 4 4.73 4.95 10.32
CA ILE A 4 5.42 4.38 9.16
C ILE A 4 5.82 2.92 9.42
N GLU A 5 6.45 2.59 10.55
CA GLU A 5 6.92 1.24 10.86
C GLU A 5 5.79 0.18 10.85
N PRO A 6 4.67 0.36 11.58
CA PRO A 6 3.58 -0.61 11.55
C PRO A 6 2.91 -0.67 10.18
N SER A 7 2.85 0.44 9.42
CA SER A 7 2.29 0.44 8.07
C SER A 7 3.14 -0.38 7.09
N ILE A 8 4.46 -0.27 7.17
CA ILE A 8 5.39 -1.05 6.34
C ILE A 8 5.27 -2.54 6.67
N LEU A 9 5.23 -2.88 7.96
CA LEU A 9 5.08 -4.27 8.40
C LEU A 9 3.74 -4.88 7.94
N ALA A 10 2.64 -4.13 8.07
CA ALA A 10 1.33 -4.56 7.59
C ALA A 10 1.33 -4.77 6.07
N GLY A 11 1.92 -3.81 5.33
CA GLY A 11 2.10 -3.92 3.89
C GLY A 11 2.91 -5.14 3.48
N ALA A 12 4.04 -5.40 4.14
CA ALA A 12 4.89 -6.54 3.87
C ALA A 12 4.17 -7.88 4.13
N ALA A 13 3.43 -7.96 5.25
CA ALA A 13 2.67 -9.17 5.59
C ALA A 13 1.59 -9.46 4.54
N VAL A 14 0.77 -8.46 4.20
CA VAL A 14 -0.31 -8.63 3.22
C VAL A 14 0.26 -8.91 1.83
N GLY A 15 1.24 -8.13 1.39
CA GLY A 15 1.88 -8.31 0.09
C GLY A 15 2.57 -9.67 -0.04
N GLY A 16 3.24 -10.13 1.01
CA GLY A 16 3.88 -11.45 1.04
C GLY A 16 2.86 -12.57 0.94
N VAL A 17 1.75 -12.50 1.65
CA VAL A 17 0.66 -13.48 1.55
C VAL A 17 0.07 -13.50 0.14
N VAL A 18 -0.26 -12.33 -0.42
CA VAL A 18 -0.83 -12.22 -1.78
C VAL A 18 0.15 -12.78 -2.81
N GLY A 19 1.43 -12.40 -2.72
CA GLY A 19 2.46 -12.87 -3.63
C GLY A 19 2.69 -14.38 -3.53
N ALA A 20 2.70 -14.94 -2.32
CA ALA A 20 2.80 -16.38 -2.11
C ALA A 20 1.61 -17.13 -2.73
N VAL A 21 0.38 -16.64 -2.51
CA VAL A 21 -0.84 -17.24 -3.08
C VAL A 21 -0.81 -17.20 -4.60
N MET A 22 -0.38 -16.09 -5.20
CA MET A 22 -0.25 -15.97 -6.65
C MET A 22 0.84 -16.88 -7.21
N GLY A 23 1.96 -17.03 -6.50
CA GLY A 23 3.06 -17.92 -6.87
C GLY A 23 2.71 -19.41 -6.76
N PHE A 24 1.76 -19.78 -5.90
CA PHE A 24 1.40 -21.17 -5.63
C PHE A 24 0.96 -21.95 -6.87
N GLY A 25 0.21 -21.30 -7.76
CA GLY A 25 -0.27 -21.93 -9.01
C GLY A 25 0.85 -22.34 -9.98
N ALA A 26 2.04 -21.75 -9.86
CA ALA A 26 3.18 -22.03 -10.73
C ALA A 26 4.18 -23.03 -10.11
N GLY A 27 4.00 -23.40 -8.83
CA GLY A 27 4.83 -24.39 -8.12
C GLY A 27 5.50 -23.83 -6.86
N PRO A 28 6.12 -24.70 -6.04
CA PRO A 28 6.59 -24.36 -4.70
C PRO A 28 7.68 -23.28 -4.69
N TRP A 29 8.57 -23.26 -5.69
CA TRP A 29 9.59 -22.21 -5.79
C TRP A 29 9.02 -20.85 -6.18
N TRP A 30 7.95 -20.84 -6.97
CA TRP A 30 7.25 -19.60 -7.30
C TRP A 30 6.48 -19.04 -6.11
N THR A 31 5.98 -19.88 -5.20
CA THR A 31 5.43 -19.45 -3.91
C THR A 31 6.47 -18.67 -3.10
N VAL A 32 7.70 -19.15 -3.00
CA VAL A 32 8.77 -18.51 -2.22
C VAL A 32 9.18 -17.18 -2.87
N VAL A 33 9.37 -17.16 -4.19
CA VAL A 33 9.67 -15.94 -4.94
C VAL A 33 8.53 -14.94 -4.79
N GLY A 34 7.28 -15.40 -4.92
CA GLY A 34 6.08 -14.59 -4.73
C GLY A 34 5.98 -14.01 -3.32
N LEU A 35 6.29 -14.78 -2.28
CA LEU A 35 6.31 -14.31 -0.90
C LEU A 35 7.31 -13.17 -0.70
N LEU A 36 8.54 -13.33 -1.21
CA LEU A 36 9.60 -12.34 -1.05
C LEU A 36 9.31 -11.08 -1.89
N ALA A 37 8.98 -11.25 -3.17
CA ALA A 37 8.65 -10.15 -4.05
C ALA A 37 7.40 -9.40 -3.56
N GLY A 38 6.37 -10.13 -3.16
CA GLY A 38 5.15 -9.59 -2.58
C GLY A 38 5.40 -8.87 -1.27
N GLY A 39 6.26 -9.39 -0.39
CA GLY A 39 6.61 -8.73 0.86
C GLY A 39 7.32 -7.39 0.64
N VAL A 40 8.29 -7.35 -0.28
CA VAL A 40 9.01 -6.11 -0.61
C VAL A 40 8.09 -5.11 -1.32
N LEU A 41 7.32 -5.55 -2.31
CA LEU A 41 6.38 -4.67 -3.02
C LEU A 41 5.28 -4.17 -2.08
N GLY A 42 4.76 -5.02 -1.21
CA GLY A 42 3.77 -4.67 -0.20
C GLY A 42 4.28 -3.63 0.79
N ALA A 43 5.50 -3.80 1.29
CA ALA A 43 6.16 -2.82 2.16
C ALA A 43 6.25 -1.42 1.52
N LEU A 44 6.57 -1.37 0.23
CA LEU A 44 6.76 -0.11 -0.51
C LEU A 44 5.44 0.51 -0.99
N ALA A 45 4.50 -0.32 -1.44
CA ALA A 45 3.25 0.14 -2.03
C ALA A 45 2.17 0.48 -0.99
N PHE A 46 2.21 -0.16 0.20
CA PHE A 46 1.16 0.02 1.21
C PHE A 46 1.06 1.47 1.73
N PRO A 47 2.16 2.18 2.05
CA PRO A 47 2.08 3.60 2.42
C PRO A 47 1.47 4.47 1.31
N LEU A 48 1.82 4.20 0.05
CA LEU A 48 1.27 4.91 -1.11
C LEU A 48 -0.24 4.63 -1.26
N LEU A 49 -0.66 3.39 -1.01
CA LEU A 49 -2.06 2.99 -1.04
C LEU A 49 -2.88 3.69 0.05
N LEU A 50 -2.33 3.85 1.26
CA LEU A 50 -2.98 4.61 2.33
C LEU A 50 -3.13 6.10 1.97
N ILE A 51 -2.11 6.71 1.36
CA ILE A 51 -2.19 8.10 0.87
C ILE A 51 -3.27 8.22 -0.20
N ALA A 52 -3.28 7.32 -1.19
CA ALA A 52 -4.27 7.31 -2.25
C ALA A 52 -5.70 7.13 -1.70
N LEU A 53 -5.89 6.25 -0.72
CA LEU A 53 -7.17 6.03 -0.08
C LEU A 53 -7.62 7.25 0.74
N GLY A 54 -6.69 7.91 1.44
CA GLY A 54 -6.95 9.16 2.14
C GLY A 54 -7.38 10.28 1.19
N LEU A 55 -6.68 10.45 0.07
CA LEU A 55 -7.06 11.42 -0.96
C LEU A 55 -8.42 11.10 -1.59
N LEU A 56 -8.71 9.82 -1.83
CA LEU A 56 -10.00 9.38 -2.36
C LEU A 56 -11.13 9.67 -1.36
N PHE A 57 -10.92 9.40 -0.07
CA PHE A 57 -11.89 9.71 0.97
C PHE A 57 -12.21 11.21 1.00
N ILE A 58 -11.18 12.06 0.94
CA ILE A 58 -11.32 13.52 0.87
C ILE A 58 -12.04 13.93 -0.41
N LEU A 59 -11.69 13.33 -1.55
CA LEU A 59 -12.34 13.60 -2.84
C LEU A 59 -13.85 13.33 -2.77
N VAL A 60 -14.25 12.22 -2.14
CA VAL A 60 -15.65 11.80 -2.03
C VAL A 60 -16.42 12.65 -1.02
N THR A 61 -15.79 13.04 0.09
CA THR A 61 -16.46 13.74 1.20
C THR A 61 -16.42 15.27 1.11
N GLN A 62 -15.31 15.83 0.66
CA GLN A 62 -15.04 17.28 0.62
C GLN A 62 -14.93 17.84 -0.80
N GLY A 63 -14.84 16.95 -1.80
CA GLY A 63 -14.82 17.31 -3.21
C GLY A 63 -13.41 17.58 -3.76
N PRO A 64 -13.30 17.77 -5.09
CA PRO A 64 -12.02 17.81 -5.80
C PRO A 64 -11.18 19.05 -5.49
N ARG A 65 -11.80 20.17 -5.08
CA ARG A 65 -11.08 21.41 -4.75
C ARG A 65 -10.16 21.22 -3.55
N GLU A 66 -10.61 20.47 -2.54
CA GLU A 66 -9.86 20.26 -1.31
C GLU A 66 -8.64 19.35 -1.55
N VAL A 67 -8.81 18.30 -2.35
CA VAL A 67 -7.71 17.44 -2.79
C VAL A 67 -6.63 18.24 -3.54
N LEU A 68 -7.03 19.11 -4.48
CA LEU A 68 -6.08 19.95 -5.22
C LEU A 68 -5.37 20.96 -4.32
N ARG A 69 -6.02 21.44 -3.26
CA ARG A 69 -5.43 22.33 -2.26
C ARG A 69 -4.35 21.61 -1.45
N LEU A 70 -4.64 20.41 -0.95
CA LEU A 70 -3.69 19.57 -0.23
C LEU A 70 -2.48 19.18 -1.09
N LEU A 71 -2.71 18.84 -2.37
CA LEU A 71 -1.62 18.53 -3.31
C LEU A 71 -0.75 19.74 -3.66
N ARG A 72 -1.30 20.96 -3.58
CA ARG A 72 -0.53 22.20 -3.73
C ARG A 72 0.27 22.57 -2.47
N GLY A 73 0.09 21.85 -1.37
CA GLY A 73 0.80 22.11 -0.12
C GLY A 73 0.29 23.36 0.61
N ASP A 74 -1.00 23.67 0.47
CA ASP A 74 -1.64 24.81 1.15
C ASP A 74 -2.56 24.29 2.28
N PRO A 75 -1.99 23.88 3.44
CA PRO A 75 -2.77 23.44 4.59
C PRO A 75 -3.42 24.68 5.22
N GLY A 76 -4.72 24.87 4.99
CA GLY A 76 -5.51 25.91 5.63
C GLY A 76 -5.64 25.73 7.14
#